data_AF-A0A354ZB96-F1
#
_entry.id   AF-A0A354ZB96-F1
#
_cell.length_a   1.000
_cell.length_b   1.000
_cell.length_c   1.000
_cell.angle_alpha   90.00
_cell.angle_beta   90.00
_cell.angle_gamma   90.00
#
_symmetry.space_group_name_H-M   'P 1'
#
loop_
_entity.id
_entity.type
_entity.pdbx_description
1 polymer ?
#
loop_
_entity_poly.entity_id
_entity_poly.type
_entity_poly.pdbx_seq_one_letter_code
_entity_poly.pdbx_strand_id
1 'polypeptide(L)'
;MNSIDAGHAAPVADTPTGLTPISIEPVDYDLLCDPRYGIVKVLVTQPTSDDLPQALIGVLAHVTDSARLGTWQGDRIAFGSAFEDFDRARAAAIGEAMERYCGNYIPRGLERASHADLVRQGRDAIDPTSLILYAEQQYATPGFPFVPFTRDLPVLWVEGQDMYTGATVM
;
A
#
# COMPACT_ATOMS: atom_id res chain seq x y z
N MET A 1 -21.01 -14.68 49.94
CA MET A 1 -20.70 -15.70 48.93
C MET A 1 -20.84 -15.03 47.57
N ASN A 2 -19.70 -14.84 46.90
CA ASN A 2 -19.47 -14.51 45.48
C ASN A 2 -18.30 -13.53 45.38
N SER A 3 -17.10 -14.12 45.37
CA SER A 3 -15.85 -13.52 44.93
C SER A 3 -15.94 -13.33 43.41
N ILE A 4 -15.68 -12.13 42.93
CA ILE A 4 -15.58 -11.84 41.51
C ILE A 4 -14.16 -12.24 41.09
N ASP A 5 -14.08 -13.19 40.17
CA ASP A 5 -12.85 -13.73 39.63
C ASP A 5 -12.14 -12.63 38.82
N ALA A 6 -10.94 -12.24 39.26
CA ALA A 6 -10.09 -11.32 38.52
C ALA A 6 -9.50 -12.09 37.33
N GLY A 7 -10.09 -11.88 36.16
CA GLY A 7 -9.62 -12.46 34.90
C GLY A 7 -8.14 -12.19 34.69
N HIS A 8 -7.40 -13.27 34.41
CA HIS A 8 -6.01 -13.25 33.96
C HIS A 8 -5.87 -12.29 32.77
N ALA A 9 -5.16 -11.18 32.96
CA ALA A 9 -4.71 -10.35 31.85
C ALA A 9 -3.75 -11.18 31.00
N ALA A 10 -4.06 -11.34 29.71
CA ALA A 10 -3.11 -11.90 28.75
C ALA A 10 -1.83 -11.04 28.76
N PRO A 11 -0.63 -11.64 28.71
CA PRO A 11 0.60 -10.87 28.69
C PRO A 11 0.61 -9.98 27.43
N VAL A 12 0.89 -8.70 27.63
CA VAL A 12 1.27 -7.79 26.54
C VAL A 12 2.57 -8.35 25.97
N ALA A 13 2.52 -8.86 24.75
CA ALA A 13 3.71 -9.33 24.06
C ALA A 13 4.64 -8.14 23.79
N ASP A 14 5.93 -8.34 24.01
CA ASP A 14 6.97 -7.36 23.71
C ASP A 14 6.92 -6.97 22.22
N THR A 15 7.04 -5.66 21.96
CA THR A 15 7.19 -5.11 20.61
C THR A 15 8.40 -5.77 19.93
N PRO A 16 8.26 -6.36 18.73
CA PRO A 16 9.35 -7.01 18.04
C PRO A 16 10.49 -6.03 17.79
N THR A 17 11.64 -6.32 18.39
CA THR A 17 12.83 -5.44 18.40
C THR A 17 13.70 -5.63 17.16
N GLY A 18 13.17 -6.26 16.10
CA GLY A 18 13.93 -6.75 14.94
C GLY A 18 13.81 -5.92 13.66
N LEU A 19 13.12 -4.78 13.69
CA LEU A 19 13.06 -3.91 12.52
C LEU A 19 14.36 -3.12 12.43
N THR A 20 15.21 -3.51 11.49
CA THR A 20 16.31 -2.63 11.09
C THR A 20 15.66 -1.36 10.57
N PRO A 21 15.94 -0.18 11.14
CA PRO A 21 15.44 1.07 10.59
C PRO A 21 15.84 1.12 9.13
N ILE A 22 14.88 1.36 8.23
CA ILE A 22 15.24 1.68 6.85
C ILE A 22 16.06 2.97 6.94
N SER A 23 17.37 2.85 6.75
CA SER A 23 18.23 4.01 6.54
C SER A 23 17.82 4.64 5.23
N ILE A 24 16.93 5.63 5.30
CA ILE A 24 16.58 6.45 4.15
C ILE A 24 17.71 7.47 4.02
N GLU A 25 18.70 7.13 3.20
CA GLU A 25 19.63 8.15 2.69
C GLU A 25 18.81 9.27 2.05
N PRO A 26 19.26 10.54 2.10
CA PRO A 26 18.54 11.64 1.47
C PRO A 26 18.32 11.31 0.00
N VAL A 27 17.07 11.02 -0.36
CA VAL A 27 16.71 10.80 -1.76
C VAL A 27 16.53 12.18 -2.37
N ASP A 28 17.34 12.49 -3.37
CA ASP A 28 17.10 13.67 -4.20
C ASP A 28 15.84 13.44 -5.04
N TYR A 29 14.71 13.90 -4.51
CA TYR A 29 13.40 13.75 -5.15
C TYR A 29 13.30 14.47 -6.50
N ASP A 30 14.22 15.39 -6.81
CA ASP A 30 14.24 16.08 -8.09
C ASP A 30 14.60 15.12 -9.23
N LEU A 31 15.34 14.04 -8.95
CA LEU A 31 15.61 12.97 -9.93
C LEU A 31 14.33 12.27 -10.41
N LEU A 32 13.24 12.32 -9.63
CA LEU A 32 11.96 11.72 -9.96
C LEU A 32 11.08 12.67 -10.80
N CYS A 33 11.46 13.94 -10.90
CA CYS A 33 10.69 15.02 -11.47
C CYS A 33 11.27 15.48 -12.82
N ASP A 34 10.62 15.12 -13.92
CA ASP A 34 10.96 15.64 -15.25
C ASP A 34 9.73 15.52 -16.19
N PRO A 35 9.37 16.59 -16.94
CA PRO A 35 8.18 16.58 -17.80
C PRO A 35 8.21 15.54 -18.92
N ARG A 36 9.38 15.00 -19.28
CA ARG A 36 9.57 14.02 -20.36
C ARG A 36 9.92 12.62 -19.86
N TYR A 37 10.69 12.49 -18.79
CA TYR A 37 11.22 11.21 -18.32
C TYR A 37 10.91 10.89 -16.85
N GLY A 38 10.41 11.87 -16.09
CA GLY A 38 10.13 11.68 -14.67
C GLY A 38 8.91 10.80 -14.41
N ILE A 39 8.91 10.18 -13.23
CA ILE A 39 7.71 9.56 -12.67
C ILE A 39 6.69 10.65 -12.34
N VAL A 40 7.17 11.77 -11.79
CA VAL A 40 6.41 13.00 -11.63
C VAL A 40 6.69 13.92 -12.82
N LYS A 41 5.64 14.28 -13.55
CA LYS A 41 5.71 15.10 -14.76
C LYS A 41 5.64 16.59 -14.45
N VAL A 42 4.72 16.94 -13.55
CA VAL A 42 4.39 18.32 -13.18
C VAL A 42 3.96 18.32 -11.72
N LEU A 43 4.36 19.36 -10.99
CA LEU A 43 3.85 19.68 -9.66
C LEU A 43 3.07 20.98 -9.75
N VAL A 44 1.86 21.01 -9.19
CA VAL A 44 0.96 22.16 -9.23
C VAL A 44 0.54 22.49 -7.81
N THR A 45 1.01 23.62 -7.30
CA THR A 45 0.51 24.18 -6.04
C THR A 45 -0.96 24.52 -6.20
N GLN A 46 -1.79 23.99 -5.30
CA GLN A 46 -3.21 24.27 -5.29
C GLN A 46 -3.46 25.67 -4.72
N PRO A 47 -4.40 26.44 -5.29
CA PRO A 47 -4.77 27.72 -4.74
C PRO A 47 -5.35 27.53 -3.33
N THR A 48 -5.09 28.50 -2.45
CA THR A 48 -5.79 28.54 -1.15
C THR A 48 -7.27 28.86 -1.37
N SER A 49 -8.11 28.36 -0.47
CA SER A 49 -9.54 28.66 -0.42
C SER A 49 -9.85 29.34 0.91
N ASP A 50 -10.79 30.28 0.92
CA ASP A 50 -11.29 30.92 2.14
C ASP A 50 -12.00 29.92 3.07
N ASP A 51 -12.44 28.77 2.54
CA ASP A 51 -13.05 27.68 3.30
C ASP A 51 -12.02 26.78 4.02
N LEU A 52 -10.72 26.96 3.74
CA LEU A 52 -9.63 26.17 4.31
C LEU A 52 -8.66 27.05 5.12
N PRO A 53 -7.93 26.45 6.09
CA PRO A 53 -6.87 27.19 6.76
C PRO A 53 -5.85 27.72 5.76
N GLN A 54 -5.56 29.02 5.80
CA GLN A 54 -4.61 29.66 4.87
C GLN A 54 -3.17 29.12 5.00
N ALA A 55 -2.86 28.54 6.16
CA ALA A 55 -1.60 27.84 6.41
C ALA A 55 -1.50 26.49 5.69
N LEU A 56 -2.61 25.90 5.23
CA LEU A 56 -2.60 24.62 4.54
C LEU A 56 -2.13 24.80 3.09
N ILE A 57 -1.01 24.18 2.75
CA ILE A 57 -0.46 24.13 1.41
C ILE A 57 -0.80 22.78 0.80
N GLY A 58 -1.41 22.78 -0.39
CA GLY A 58 -1.66 21.59 -1.20
C GLY A 58 -0.81 21.58 -2.46
N VAL A 59 -0.25 20.43 -2.82
CA VAL A 59 0.52 20.23 -4.05
C VAL A 59 -0.01 19.00 -4.75
N LEU A 60 -0.40 19.15 -6.01
CA LEU A 60 -0.82 18.06 -6.87
C LEU A 60 0.35 17.62 -7.75
N ALA A 61 0.60 16.31 -7.83
CA ALA A 61 1.58 15.71 -8.72
C ALA A 61 0.88 15.01 -9.89
N HIS A 62 1.25 15.37 -11.12
CA HIS A 62 0.86 14.63 -12.32
C HIS A 62 1.83 13.46 -12.50
N VAL A 63 1.31 12.24 -12.37
CA VAL A 63 2.09 11.01 -12.47
C VAL A 63 2.16 10.54 -13.93
N THR A 64 3.31 9.98 -14.30
CA THR A 64 3.54 9.34 -15.60
C THR A 64 2.47 8.29 -15.89
N ASP A 65 2.08 8.20 -17.16
CA ASP A 65 1.22 7.13 -17.66
C ASP A 65 1.97 5.78 -17.65
N SER A 66 1.76 5.00 -16.59
CA SER A 66 2.37 3.68 -16.42
C SER A 66 1.65 2.58 -17.22
N ALA A 67 0.54 2.88 -17.91
CA ALA A 67 -0.19 1.88 -18.71
C ALA A 67 0.64 1.31 -19.87
N ARG A 68 1.74 1.97 -20.25
CA ARG A 68 2.69 1.43 -21.23
C ARG A 68 3.65 0.40 -20.66
N LEU A 69 3.76 0.29 -19.34
CA LEU A 69 4.68 -0.61 -18.63
C LEU A 69 3.98 -1.91 -18.19
N GLY A 70 2.65 -1.96 -18.23
CA GLY A 70 1.87 -3.10 -17.76
C GLY A 70 0.40 -3.03 -18.16
N THR A 71 -0.40 -4.01 -17.73
CA THR A 71 -1.84 -4.08 -18.04
C THR A 71 -2.71 -3.27 -17.08
N TRP A 72 -2.11 -2.52 -16.17
CA TRP A 72 -2.78 -1.75 -15.12
C TRP A 72 -2.69 -0.26 -15.43
N GLN A 73 -3.70 0.49 -15.00
CA GLN A 73 -3.66 1.95 -14.99
C GLN A 73 -3.57 2.39 -13.53
N GLY A 74 -2.39 2.87 -13.13
CA GLY A 74 -2.28 3.60 -11.88
C GLY A 74 -3.02 4.94 -11.98
N ASP A 75 -3.54 5.45 -10.87
CA ASP A 75 -4.02 6.82 -10.83
C ASP A 75 -2.89 7.77 -11.26
N ARG A 76 -3.23 8.75 -12.09
CA ARG A 76 -2.28 9.67 -12.72
C ARG A 76 -2.14 10.97 -11.93
N ILE A 77 -2.81 11.03 -10.78
CA ILE A 77 -2.81 12.15 -9.88
C ILE A 77 -2.42 11.66 -8.49
N ALA A 78 -1.55 12.41 -7.84
CA ALA A 78 -1.23 12.26 -6.42
C ALA A 78 -1.27 13.64 -5.76
N PHE A 79 -1.38 13.68 -4.43
CA PHE A 79 -1.57 14.90 -3.67
C PHE A 79 -0.78 14.90 -2.35
N GLY A 80 -0.04 15.97 -2.12
CA GLY A 80 0.65 16.20 -0.85
C GLY A 80 0.15 17.46 -0.18
N SER A 81 0.12 17.45 1.14
CA SER A 81 -0.21 18.65 1.91
C SER A 81 0.61 18.76 3.18
N ALA A 82 0.86 20.00 3.60
CA ALA A 82 1.45 20.34 4.88
C ALA A 82 1.00 21.75 5.32
N PHE A 83 1.15 22.04 6.61
CA PHE A 83 0.95 23.38 7.13
C PHE A 83 2.25 24.18 7.08
N GLU A 84 2.19 25.38 6.50
CA GLU A 84 3.26 26.40 6.45
C GLU A 84 4.59 25.92 5.85
N ASP A 85 4.60 24.76 5.20
CA ASP A 85 5.81 24.10 4.70
C ASP A 85 5.57 23.56 3.29
N PHE A 86 6.01 24.32 2.30
CA PHE A 86 5.87 23.94 0.90
C PHE A 86 6.70 22.71 0.55
N ASP A 87 7.93 22.62 1.06
CA ASP A 87 8.84 21.52 0.72
C ASP A 87 8.32 20.19 1.28
N ARG A 88 7.69 20.21 2.44
CA ARG A 88 7.00 19.04 3.00
C ARG A 88 5.75 18.66 2.22
N ALA A 89 4.93 19.63 1.82
CA ALA A 89 3.76 19.35 0.97
C ALA A 89 4.19 18.77 -0.39
N ARG A 90 5.25 19.32 -0.97
CA ARG A 90 5.88 18.84 -2.21
C ARG A 90 6.41 17.41 -2.04
N ALA A 91 7.19 17.15 -0.99
CA ALA A 91 7.75 15.82 -0.72
C ALA A 91 6.64 14.79 -0.52
N ALA A 92 5.55 15.14 0.17
CA ALA A 92 4.39 14.28 0.32
C ALA A 92 3.74 13.94 -1.04
N ALA A 93 3.60 14.92 -1.94
CA ALA A 93 3.02 14.71 -3.26
C ALA A 93 3.90 13.77 -4.13
N ILE A 94 5.23 13.93 -4.05
CA ILE A 94 6.18 13.05 -4.74
C ILE A 94 6.18 11.65 -4.12
N GLY A 95 6.12 11.56 -2.80
CA GLY A 95 6.03 10.30 -2.06
C GLY A 95 4.77 9.50 -2.44
N GLU A 96 3.60 10.16 -2.47
CA GLU A 96 2.37 9.50 -2.92
C GLU A 96 2.48 9.11 -4.40
N ALA A 97 3.01 9.97 -5.28
CA ALA A 97 3.23 9.61 -6.68
C ALA A 97 4.10 8.34 -6.83
N MET A 98 5.11 8.20 -5.97
CA MET A 98 5.97 7.02 -5.93
C MET A 98 5.27 5.79 -5.38
N GLU A 99 4.48 5.93 -4.33
CA GLU A 99 3.62 4.86 -3.80
C GLU A 99 2.70 4.33 -4.90
N ARG A 100 2.05 5.22 -5.66
CA ARG A 100 1.17 4.84 -6.77
C ARG A 100 1.92 4.10 -7.87
N TYR A 101 3.12 4.57 -8.24
CA TYR A 101 3.94 3.92 -9.25
C TYR A 101 4.38 2.52 -8.81
N CYS A 102 4.98 2.40 -7.62
CA CYS A 102 5.51 1.16 -7.09
C CYS A 102 4.39 0.15 -6.75
N GLY A 103 3.30 0.61 -6.13
CA GLY A 103 2.18 -0.24 -5.73
C GLY A 103 1.41 -0.85 -6.91
N ASN A 104 1.51 -0.24 -8.09
CA ASN A 104 0.94 -0.79 -9.31
C ASN A 104 1.94 -1.63 -10.12
N TYR A 105 3.24 -1.51 -9.87
CA TYR A 105 4.25 -2.30 -10.57
C TYR A 105 4.21 -3.75 -10.09
N ILE A 106 3.85 -4.67 -10.99
CA ILE A 106 3.89 -6.11 -10.72
C ILE A 106 5.25 -6.67 -11.19
N PRO A 107 6.13 -7.11 -10.27
CA PRO A 107 7.41 -7.72 -10.65
C PRO A 107 7.22 -8.98 -11.49
N ARG A 108 8.19 -9.26 -12.35
CA ARG A 108 8.27 -10.54 -13.07
C ARG A 108 8.78 -11.63 -12.12
N GLY A 109 8.39 -12.88 -12.40
CA GLY A 109 8.90 -14.05 -11.67
C GLY A 109 8.21 -14.34 -10.35
N LEU A 110 7.09 -13.67 -10.05
CA LEU A 110 6.25 -14.04 -8.91
C LEU A 110 5.68 -15.46 -9.09
N GLU A 111 5.62 -16.19 -7.99
CA GLU A 111 5.09 -17.55 -7.96
C GLU A 111 3.56 -17.53 -8.15
N ARG A 112 3.05 -18.39 -9.02
CA ARG A 112 1.61 -18.62 -9.16
C ARG A 112 1.21 -19.90 -8.44
N ALA A 113 0.45 -19.77 -7.35
CA ALA A 113 0.00 -20.89 -6.53
C ALA A 113 -1.34 -20.57 -5.87
N SER A 114 -2.08 -21.58 -5.40
CA SER A 114 -3.19 -21.37 -4.47
C SER A 114 -2.66 -21.35 -3.03
N HIS A 115 -3.41 -20.76 -2.09
CA HIS A 115 -3.08 -20.84 -0.66
C HIS A 115 -2.96 -22.31 -0.21
N ALA A 116 -3.85 -23.19 -0.69
CA ALA A 116 -3.80 -24.62 -0.38
C ALA A 116 -2.50 -25.30 -0.86
N ASP A 117 -1.94 -24.86 -1.99
CA ASP A 117 -0.66 -25.36 -2.48
C ASP A 117 0.50 -24.91 -1.59
N LEU A 118 0.52 -23.64 -1.19
CA LEU A 118 1.56 -23.09 -0.32
C LEU A 118 1.59 -23.78 1.05
N VAL A 119 0.41 -23.94 1.67
CA VAL A 119 0.30 -24.66 2.96
C VAL A 119 0.74 -26.12 2.82
N ARG A 120 0.41 -26.80 1.71
CA ARG A 120 0.87 -28.18 1.46
C ARG A 120 2.39 -28.28 1.32
N GLN A 121 3.03 -27.23 0.83
CA GLN A 121 4.49 -27.10 0.77
C GLN A 121 5.11 -26.72 2.13
N GLY A 122 4.31 -26.54 3.18
CA GLY A 122 4.78 -26.15 4.51
C GLY A 122 5.11 -24.67 4.63
N ARG A 123 4.59 -23.82 3.74
CA ARG A 123 4.78 -22.36 3.77
C ARG A 123 3.61 -21.69 4.47
N ASP A 124 3.93 -20.67 5.26
CA ASP A 124 2.92 -19.79 5.83
C ASP A 124 2.39 -18.83 4.77
N ALA A 125 1.09 -18.66 4.70
CA ALA A 125 0.42 -17.84 3.70
C ALA A 125 -0.84 -17.22 4.29
N ILE A 126 -1.11 -15.96 3.94
CA ILE A 126 -2.33 -15.28 4.39
C ILE A 126 -3.56 -16.03 3.88
N ASP A 127 -4.37 -16.54 4.81
CA ASP A 127 -5.61 -17.24 4.47
C ASP A 127 -6.60 -16.25 3.81
N PRO A 128 -7.07 -16.51 2.58
CA PRO A 128 -8.03 -15.63 1.90
C PRO A 128 -9.30 -15.36 2.72
N THR A 129 -9.69 -16.28 3.60
CA THR A 129 -10.88 -16.14 4.47
C THR A 129 -10.68 -15.18 5.65
N SER A 130 -9.43 -14.81 5.94
CA SER A 130 -9.10 -13.78 6.94
C SER A 130 -9.21 -12.35 6.41
N LEU A 131 -9.30 -12.20 5.08
CA LEU A 131 -9.38 -10.91 4.41
C LEU A 131 -10.83 -10.41 4.32
N ILE A 132 -10.98 -9.10 4.33
CA ILE A 132 -12.26 -8.46 4.00
C ILE A 132 -12.37 -8.44 2.47
N LEU A 133 -13.17 -9.35 1.93
CA LEU A 133 -13.44 -9.46 0.50
C LEU A 133 -14.74 -8.75 0.12
N TYR A 134 -15.02 -8.65 -1.19
CA TYR A 134 -16.31 -8.15 -1.67
C TYR A 134 -17.48 -8.99 -1.12
N ALA A 135 -18.64 -8.35 -0.96
CA ALA A 135 -19.86 -9.03 -0.54
C ALA A 135 -20.37 -9.98 -1.64
N GLU A 136 -21.10 -11.02 -1.25
CA GLU A 136 -21.68 -12.01 -2.17
C GLU A 136 -22.55 -11.36 -3.27
N GLN A 137 -23.30 -10.31 -2.92
CA GLN A 137 -24.15 -9.57 -3.86
C GLN A 137 -23.33 -8.81 -4.92
N GLN A 138 -22.12 -8.37 -4.57
CA GLN A 138 -21.22 -7.72 -5.54
C GLN A 138 -20.71 -8.76 -6.55
N TYR A 139 -20.28 -9.93 -6.08
CA TYR A 139 -19.89 -11.02 -6.98
C TYR A 139 -21.03 -11.50 -7.88
N ALA A 140 -22.27 -11.49 -7.39
CA ALA A 140 -23.45 -11.84 -8.17
C ALA A 140 -23.87 -10.75 -9.19
N THR A 141 -23.27 -9.55 -9.14
CA THR A 141 -23.63 -8.45 -10.04
C THR A 141 -23.16 -8.77 -11.47
N PRO A 142 -24.05 -8.76 -12.48
CA PRO A 142 -23.66 -9.00 -13.87
C PRO A 142 -22.55 -8.05 -14.34
N GLY A 143 -21.46 -8.61 -14.87
CA GLY A 143 -20.31 -7.84 -15.33
C GLY A 143 -19.33 -7.41 -14.24
N PHE A 144 -19.49 -7.88 -13.00
CA PHE A 144 -18.49 -7.65 -11.94
C PHE A 144 -17.13 -8.27 -12.33
N PRO A 145 -16.01 -7.53 -12.20
CA PRO A 145 -14.74 -7.94 -12.82
C PRO A 145 -13.94 -8.97 -12.02
N PHE A 146 -14.36 -9.30 -10.79
CA PHE A 146 -13.59 -10.15 -9.88
C PHE A 146 -14.35 -11.43 -9.51
N VAL A 147 -13.60 -12.48 -9.18
CA VAL A 147 -14.10 -13.73 -8.60
C VAL A 147 -13.69 -13.83 -7.13
N PRO A 148 -14.41 -14.62 -6.29
CA PRO A 148 -14.03 -14.82 -4.90
C PRO A 148 -12.60 -15.36 -4.76
N PHE A 149 -11.79 -14.74 -3.89
CA PHE A 149 -10.46 -15.24 -3.56
C PHE A 149 -10.59 -16.42 -2.59
N THR A 150 -10.63 -17.64 -3.12
CA THR A 150 -10.73 -18.88 -2.34
C THR A 150 -9.37 -19.50 -2.09
N ARG A 151 -9.27 -20.43 -1.12
CA ARG A 151 -8.03 -21.16 -0.82
C ARG A 151 -7.47 -21.96 -2.00
N ASP A 152 -8.31 -22.31 -2.97
CA ASP A 152 -7.93 -23.05 -4.18
C ASP A 152 -7.69 -22.16 -5.41
N LEU A 153 -7.89 -20.84 -5.33
CA LEU A 153 -7.72 -19.93 -6.47
C LEU A 153 -6.22 -19.63 -6.66
N PRO A 154 -5.60 -19.98 -7.81
CA PRO A 154 -4.19 -19.68 -8.03
C PRO A 154 -3.96 -18.20 -8.37
N VAL A 155 -3.23 -17.49 -7.52
CA VAL A 155 -2.85 -16.07 -7.68
C VAL A 155 -1.33 -15.91 -7.66
N LEU A 156 -0.84 -14.71 -7.97
CA LEU A 156 0.59 -14.38 -7.80
C LEU A 156 0.86 -14.06 -6.33
N TRP A 157 1.92 -14.64 -5.78
CA TRP A 157 2.36 -14.42 -4.42
C TRP A 157 3.73 -13.72 -4.38
N VAL A 158 3.95 -12.93 -3.34
CA VAL A 158 5.21 -12.27 -3.02
C VAL A 158 5.51 -12.52 -1.54
N GLU A 159 6.77 -12.64 -1.18
CA GLU A 159 7.15 -12.76 0.22
C GLU A 159 6.97 -11.43 0.95
N GLY A 160 6.27 -11.49 2.07
CA GLY A 160 6.17 -10.44 3.07
C GLY A 160 6.84 -10.85 4.39
N GLN A 161 6.88 -9.90 5.32
CA GLN A 161 7.30 -10.15 6.70
C GLN A 161 6.14 -9.79 7.62
N ASP A 162 5.77 -10.72 8.49
CA ASP A 162 4.87 -10.43 9.61
C ASP A 162 5.62 -9.53 10.59
N MET A 163 5.13 -8.31 10.78
CA MET A 163 5.75 -7.30 11.65
C MET A 163 5.64 -7.65 13.14
N TYR A 164 4.72 -8.54 13.53
CA TYR A 164 4.55 -9.01 14.90
C TYR A 164 5.46 -10.18 15.25
N THR A 165 5.69 -11.12 14.32
CA THR A 165 6.53 -12.30 14.58
C THR A 165 7.93 -12.19 13.97
N GLY A 166 8.12 -11.30 12.99
CA GLY A 166 9.30 -11.21 12.15
C GLY A 166 9.41 -12.34 11.11
N ALA A 167 8.45 -13.27 11.07
CA ALA A 167 8.47 -14.42 10.18
C ALA A 167 8.15 -14.03 8.74
N THR A 168 8.69 -14.79 7.78
CA THR A 168 8.28 -14.69 6.37
C THR A 168 6.89 -15.27 6.22
N VAL A 169 6.02 -14.52 5.53
CA VAL A 169 4.66 -14.92 5.18
C VAL A 169 4.42 -14.66 3.69
N MET A 170 3.67 -15.54 3.04
CA MET A 170 3.21 -15.32 1.66
C MET A 170 1.91 -14.52 1.64
#